data_AF-S8DY33-F1
#
_entry.id   AF-S8DY33-F1
#
_cell.length_a   1.000
_cell.length_b   1.000
_cell.length_c   1.000
_cell.angle_alpha   90.00
_cell.angle_beta   90.00
_cell.angle_gamma   90.00
#
_symmetry.space_group_name_H-M   'P 1'
#
loop_
_entity.id
_entity.type
_entity.pdbx_description
1 polymer ?
#
loop_
_entity_poly.entity_id
_entity_poly.type
_entity_poly.pdbx_seq_one_letter_code
_entity_poly.pdbx_strand_id
1 'polypeptide(L)'
;EETESRIVNLLRRFLSVQERRAIAYSRLKRGFEDYIVSGGESAYLQLCSEITLEFNDCSKQVLEIESQFTNPDCRREDLARLLRSVQEQEKEKLHLTARIQVMKKSGRPSERLVSHDNCRFREPTRHECVHIQQITEALGTEEAEADAQYDGDLKAAIKGVQDAVVAINDYMEEVRYEIAGL
;
A
#
# COMPACT_ATOMS: atom_id res chain seq x y z
N GLU A 1 14.65 29.29 -22.80
CA GLU A 1 15.43 28.18 -23.40
C GLU A 1 16.18 27.32 -22.39
N GLU A 2 17.25 27.77 -21.72
CA GLU A 2 18.06 26.89 -20.84
C GLU A 2 17.31 26.47 -19.54
N THR A 3 16.62 27.41 -18.89
CA THR A 3 15.82 27.12 -17.68
C THR A 3 14.60 26.23 -17.97
N GLU A 4 13.90 26.46 -19.10
CA GLU A 4 12.74 25.65 -19.52
C GLU A 4 13.18 24.22 -19.86
N SER A 5 14.28 24.07 -20.60
CA SER A 5 14.88 22.76 -20.88
C SER A 5 15.25 22.03 -19.58
N ARG A 6 15.80 22.73 -18.59
CA ARG A 6 16.08 22.16 -17.26
C ARG A 6 14.80 21.69 -16.55
N ILE A 7 13.74 22.50 -16.57
CA ILE A 7 12.44 22.15 -15.96
C ILE A 7 11.86 20.90 -16.63
N VAL A 8 11.79 20.88 -17.96
CA VAL A 8 11.29 19.72 -18.72
C VAL A 8 12.09 18.45 -18.40
N ASN A 9 13.42 18.55 -18.30
CA ASN A 9 14.27 17.41 -17.93
C ASN A 9 13.99 16.91 -16.51
N LEU A 10 13.76 17.80 -15.55
CA LEU A 10 13.39 17.43 -14.18
C LEU A 10 12.03 16.74 -14.12
N LEU A 11 11.05 17.27 -14.84
CA LEU A 11 9.71 16.68 -14.91
C LEU A 11 9.72 15.30 -15.59
N ARG A 12 10.48 15.13 -16.68
CA ARG A 12 10.66 13.82 -17.33
C ARG A 12 11.32 12.80 -16.41
N ARG A 13 12.34 13.21 -15.64
CA ARG A 13 12.95 12.36 -14.61
C ARG A 13 11.92 11.96 -13.55
N PHE A 14 11.10 12.90 -13.10
CA PHE A 14 10.03 12.62 -12.16
C PHE A 14 9.03 11.59 -12.72
N LEU A 15 8.57 11.75 -13.98
CA LEU A 15 7.68 10.78 -14.63
C LEU A 15 8.29 9.36 -14.64
N SER A 16 9.59 9.24 -14.96
CA SER A 16 10.29 7.96 -14.96
C SER A 16 10.39 7.32 -13.57
N VAL A 17 10.59 8.12 -12.52
CA VAL A 17 10.57 7.64 -11.14
C VAL A 17 9.19 7.10 -10.76
N GLN A 18 8.10 7.76 -11.19
CA GLN A 18 6.74 7.30 -10.92
C GLN A 18 6.37 6.03 -11.69
N GLU A 19 6.88 5.87 -12.92
CA GLU A 19 6.73 4.63 -13.67
C GLU A 19 7.40 3.44 -12.95
N ARG A 20 8.65 3.63 -12.48
CA ARG A 20 9.35 2.62 -11.66
C ARG A 20 8.55 2.26 -10.42
N ARG A 21 8.01 3.26 -9.73
CA ARG A 21 7.18 3.06 -8.54
C ARG A 21 5.90 2.28 -8.85
N ALA A 22 5.22 2.55 -9.96
CA ALA A 22 4.04 1.80 -10.41
C ALA A 22 4.37 0.32 -10.71
N ILE A 23 5.53 0.06 -11.31
CA ILE A 23 6.04 -1.30 -11.53
C ILE A 23 6.30 -2.01 -10.19
N ALA A 24 6.92 -1.32 -9.22
CA ALA A 24 7.17 -1.86 -7.88
C ALA A 24 5.86 -2.23 -7.16
N TYR A 25 4.82 -1.39 -7.22
CA TYR A 25 3.49 -1.76 -6.69
C TYR A 25 2.89 -3.00 -7.37
N SER A 26 3.03 -3.11 -8.69
CA SER A 26 2.52 -4.26 -9.43
C SER A 26 3.25 -5.55 -9.04
N ARG A 27 4.57 -5.47 -8.83
CA ARG A 27 5.38 -6.57 -8.30
C ARG A 27 4.96 -6.94 -6.88
N LEU A 28 4.76 -5.96 -6.01
CA LEU A 28 4.32 -6.18 -4.63
C LEU A 28 2.97 -6.89 -4.58
N LYS A 29 2.01 -6.42 -5.38
CA LYS A 29 0.67 -7.00 -5.48
C LYS A 29 0.74 -8.47 -5.89
N ARG A 30 1.43 -8.77 -7.00
CA ARG A 30 1.58 -10.14 -7.50
C ARG A 30 2.27 -11.03 -6.47
N GLY A 31 3.38 -10.56 -5.88
CA GLY A 31 4.08 -11.34 -4.86
C GLY A 31 3.25 -11.63 -3.62
N PHE A 32 2.36 -10.71 -3.24
CA PHE A 32 1.41 -10.96 -2.16
C PHE A 32 0.33 -11.98 -2.53
N GLU A 33 -0.19 -11.92 -3.76
CA GLU A 33 -1.14 -12.91 -4.28
C GLU A 33 -0.50 -14.32 -4.29
N ASP A 34 0.74 -14.43 -4.76
CA ASP A 34 1.51 -15.68 -4.76
C ASP A 34 1.77 -16.18 -3.33
N TYR A 35 2.10 -15.26 -2.40
CA TYR A 35 2.31 -15.57 -0.99
C TYR A 35 1.07 -16.17 -0.32
N ILE A 36 -0.10 -15.56 -0.54
CA ILE A 36 -1.36 -16.03 0.07
C ILE A 36 -1.72 -17.43 -0.42
N VAL A 37 -1.42 -17.78 -1.68
CA VAL A 37 -1.70 -19.11 -2.24
C VAL A 37 -0.66 -20.15 -1.82
N SER A 38 0.62 -19.79 -1.84
CA SER A 38 1.73 -20.74 -1.63
C SER A 38 2.17 -20.89 -0.17
N GLY A 39 1.87 -19.92 0.70
CA GLY A 39 2.42 -19.84 2.06
C GLY A 39 3.92 -19.51 2.11
N GLY A 40 4.54 -19.14 0.99
CA GLY A 40 5.99 -18.89 0.86
C GLY A 40 6.47 -17.61 1.55
N GLU A 41 6.44 -17.56 2.88
CA GLU A 41 6.74 -16.36 3.67
C GLU A 41 8.16 -15.82 3.45
N SER A 42 9.17 -16.69 3.35
CA SER A 42 10.56 -16.25 3.15
C SER A 42 10.76 -15.51 1.81
N ALA A 43 10.20 -16.03 0.72
CA ALA A 43 10.27 -15.39 -0.59
C ALA A 43 9.53 -14.05 -0.59
N TYR A 44 8.38 -13.99 0.09
CA TYR A 44 7.61 -12.75 0.22
C TYR A 44 8.34 -11.68 1.04
N LEU A 45 8.96 -12.05 2.17
CA LEU A 45 9.73 -11.13 3.00
C LEU A 45 10.95 -10.57 2.24
N GLN A 46 11.63 -11.40 1.45
CA GLN A 46 12.70 -10.93 0.58
C GLN A 46 12.19 -9.90 -0.43
N LEU A 47 11.07 -10.20 -1.11
CA LEU A 47 10.44 -9.26 -2.04
C LEU A 47 10.07 -7.93 -1.35
N CYS A 48 9.49 -7.98 -0.15
CA CYS A 48 9.18 -6.78 0.63
C CYS A 48 10.42 -5.94 0.92
N SER A 49 11.55 -6.57 1.24
CA SER A 49 12.83 -5.89 1.45
C SER A 49 13.30 -5.17 0.19
N GLU A 50 13.32 -5.87 -0.95
CA GLU A 50 13.71 -5.31 -2.25
C GLU A 50 12.83 -4.13 -2.66
N ILE A 51 11.51 -4.28 -2.55
CA ILE A 51 10.54 -3.24 -2.91
C ILE A 51 10.63 -2.04 -1.97
N THR A 52 10.89 -2.25 -0.67
CA THR A 52 11.08 -1.16 0.29
C THR A 52 12.31 -0.32 -0.09
N LEU A 53 13.40 -0.95 -0.50
CA LEU A 53 14.58 -0.24 -1.00
C LEU A 53 14.26 0.54 -2.29
N GLU A 54 13.52 -0.05 -3.21
CA GLU A 54 13.10 0.60 -4.45
C GLU A 54 12.21 1.82 -4.20
N PHE A 55 11.23 1.73 -3.27
CA PHE A 55 10.41 2.87 -2.87
C PHE A 55 11.23 3.96 -2.19
N ASN A 56 12.18 3.59 -1.33
CA ASN A 56 13.06 4.55 -0.66
C ASN A 56 13.92 5.32 -1.67
N ASP A 57 14.50 4.61 -2.65
CA ASP A 57 15.27 5.21 -3.74
C ASP A 57 14.41 6.18 -4.57
N CYS A 58 13.20 5.77 -4.95
CA CYS A 58 12.26 6.64 -5.65
C CYS A 58 11.95 7.91 -4.84
N SER A 59 11.69 7.79 -3.52
CA SER A 59 11.41 8.94 -2.67
C SER A 59 12.59 9.91 -2.57
N LYS A 60 13.82 9.39 -2.44
CA LYS A 60 15.03 10.22 -2.44
C LYS A 60 15.19 11.00 -3.73
N GLN A 61 15.02 10.33 -4.88
CA GLN A 61 15.11 11.00 -6.19
C GLN A 61 14.05 12.09 -6.35
N VAL A 62 12.81 11.88 -5.88
CA VAL A 62 11.78 12.93 -5.96
C VAL A 62 12.13 14.11 -5.05
N LEU A 63 12.66 13.88 -3.84
CA LEU A 63 13.12 14.96 -2.96
C LEU A 63 14.28 15.76 -3.59
N GLU A 64 15.19 15.08 -4.27
CA GLU A 64 16.27 15.73 -5.03
C GLU A 64 15.72 16.59 -6.18
N ILE A 65 14.68 16.12 -6.89
CA ILE A 65 14.03 16.90 -7.94
C ILE A 65 13.27 18.08 -7.36
N GLU A 66 12.53 17.88 -6.27
CA GLU A 66 11.79 18.93 -5.54
C GLU A 66 12.73 20.06 -5.10
N SER A 67 13.88 19.72 -4.50
CA SER A 67 14.85 20.73 -4.06
C SER A 67 15.42 21.56 -5.21
N GLN A 68 15.56 20.96 -6.41
CA GLN A 68 16.00 21.69 -7.60
C GLN A 68 14.95 22.68 -8.11
N PHE A 69 13.66 22.38 -7.96
CA PHE A 69 12.60 23.35 -8.31
C PHE A 69 12.57 24.54 -7.35
N THR A 70 12.91 24.33 -6.08
CA THR A 70 13.02 25.41 -5.08
C THR A 70 14.30 26.23 -5.16
N ASN A 71 15.27 25.81 -5.99
CA ASN A 71 16.52 26.53 -6.16
C ASN A 71 16.25 27.95 -6.72
N PRO A 72 16.95 29.01 -6.24
CA PRO A 72 16.87 30.37 -6.77
C PRO A 72 16.99 30.52 -8.29
N ASP A 73 17.60 29.55 -8.97
CA ASP A 73 17.77 29.53 -10.43
C ASP A 73 16.52 29.03 -11.19
N CYS A 74 15.65 28.25 -10.53
CA CYS A 74 14.40 27.74 -11.12
C CYS A 74 13.15 28.45 -10.58
N ARG A 75 13.06 28.64 -9.26
CA ARG A 75 11.91 29.29 -8.56
C ARG A 75 10.53 28.75 -8.96
N ARG A 76 10.42 27.44 -9.20
CA ARG A 76 9.16 26.75 -9.52
C ARG A 76 8.57 26.08 -8.28
N GLU A 77 8.21 26.88 -7.28
CA GLU A 77 7.62 26.39 -6.03
C GLU A 77 6.27 25.70 -6.22
N ASP A 78 5.56 26.05 -7.28
CA ASP A 78 4.35 25.35 -7.75
C ASP A 78 4.66 23.89 -8.11
N LEU A 79 5.69 23.63 -8.92
CA LEU A 79 6.09 22.26 -9.28
C LEU A 79 6.65 21.49 -8.10
N ALA A 80 7.40 22.15 -7.21
CA ALA A 80 7.84 21.54 -5.96
C ALA A 80 6.65 21.08 -5.10
N ARG A 81 5.62 21.90 -4.97
CA ARG A 81 4.39 21.54 -4.24
C ARG A 81 3.64 20.39 -4.93
N LEU A 82 3.53 20.39 -6.25
CA LEU A 82 2.90 19.30 -7.01
C LEU A 82 3.61 17.96 -6.74
N LEU A 83 4.95 17.95 -6.79
CA LEU A 83 5.75 16.76 -6.48
C LEU A 83 5.55 16.27 -5.04
N ARG A 84 5.45 17.21 -4.10
CA ARG A 84 5.17 16.89 -2.68
C ARG A 84 3.80 16.27 -2.50
N SER A 85 2.77 16.81 -3.16
CA SER A 85 1.41 16.22 -3.15
C SER A 85 1.43 14.79 -3.68
N VAL A 86 2.19 14.50 -4.73
CA VAL A 86 2.37 13.11 -5.20
C VAL A 86 3.07 12.25 -4.14
N GLN A 87 4.12 12.73 -3.45
CA GLN A 87 4.77 11.96 -2.37
C GLN A 87 3.82 11.67 -1.20
N GLU A 88 2.95 12.61 -0.84
CA GLU A 88 1.95 12.41 0.22
C GLU A 88 0.94 11.33 -0.17
N GLN A 89 0.41 11.38 -1.39
CA GLN A 89 -0.48 10.34 -1.90
C GLN A 89 0.21 8.98 -2.01
N GLU A 90 1.48 8.95 -2.41
CA GLU A 90 2.26 7.72 -2.49
C GLU A 90 2.53 7.10 -1.12
N LYS A 91 2.77 7.93 -0.10
CA LYS A 91 2.90 7.47 1.29
C LYS A 91 1.59 6.86 1.78
N GLU A 92 0.47 7.53 1.55
CA GLU A 92 -0.85 7.05 1.97
C GLU A 92 -1.23 5.75 1.25
N LYS A 93 -1.03 5.69 -0.07
CA LYS A 93 -1.25 4.50 -0.89
C LYS A 93 -0.44 3.30 -0.38
N LEU A 94 0.84 3.49 -0.08
CA LEU A 94 1.68 2.41 0.47
C LEU A 94 1.20 1.95 1.85
N HIS A 95 0.85 2.89 2.73
CA HIS A 95 0.34 2.59 4.07
C HIS A 95 -0.95 1.76 4.00
N LEU A 96 -1.93 2.20 3.20
CA LEU A 96 -3.18 1.47 3.02
C LEU A 96 -2.97 0.12 2.33
N THR A 97 -2.05 0.03 1.35
CA THR A 97 -1.69 -1.24 0.72
C THR A 97 -1.16 -2.24 1.75
N ALA A 98 -0.24 -1.82 2.62
CA ALA A 98 0.28 -2.66 3.69
C ALA A 98 -0.83 -3.07 4.68
N ARG A 99 -1.71 -2.14 5.06
CA ARG A 99 -2.87 -2.42 5.93
C ARG A 99 -3.79 -3.48 5.32
N ILE A 100 -4.10 -3.38 4.02
CA ILE A 100 -4.89 -4.37 3.28
C ILE A 100 -4.22 -5.74 3.31
N GLN A 101 -2.90 -5.80 3.11
CA GLN A 101 -2.17 -7.07 3.14
C GLN A 101 -2.19 -7.72 4.53
N VAL A 102 -2.01 -6.94 5.59
CA VAL A 102 -2.12 -7.43 6.97
C VAL A 102 -3.54 -7.95 7.24
N MET A 103 -4.57 -7.19 6.87
CA MET A 103 -5.98 -7.64 7.03
C MET A 103 -6.25 -8.93 6.27
N LYS A 104 -5.78 -9.05 5.02
CA LYS A 104 -5.95 -10.26 4.21
C LYS A 104 -5.18 -11.46 4.76
N LYS A 105 -3.95 -11.26 5.25
CA LYS A 105 -3.15 -12.32 5.90
C LYS A 105 -3.83 -12.83 7.17
N SER A 106 -4.41 -11.93 7.97
CA SER A 106 -5.11 -12.30 9.20
C SER A 106 -6.46 -12.99 8.96
N GLY A 107 -7.05 -12.85 7.77
CA GLY A 107 -8.37 -13.37 7.45
C GLY A 107 -9.52 -12.74 8.25
N ARG A 108 -10.75 -13.11 7.91
CA ARG A 108 -11.95 -12.72 8.68
C ARG A 108 -11.86 -13.32 10.08
N PRO A 109 -12.30 -12.60 11.13
CA PRO A 109 -12.38 -13.13 12.49
C PRO A 109 -13.01 -14.53 12.56
N SER A 110 -14.15 -14.75 11.88
CA SER A 110 -14.85 -16.04 11.83
C SER A 110 -14.10 -17.16 11.10
N GLU A 111 -13.16 -16.84 10.21
CA GLU A 111 -12.37 -17.80 9.43
C GLU A 111 -11.04 -18.16 10.10
N ARG A 112 -10.66 -17.47 11.19
CA ARG A 112 -9.42 -17.74 11.90
C ARG A 112 -9.52 -19.08 12.62
N LEU A 113 -8.49 -19.91 12.45
CA LEU A 113 -8.36 -21.15 13.20
C LEU A 113 -8.39 -20.83 14.69
N VAL A 114 -9.29 -21.50 15.41
CA VAL A 114 -9.34 -21.46 16.86
C VAL A 114 -8.05 -22.10 17.38
N SER A 115 -7.22 -21.32 18.09
CA SER A 115 -5.99 -21.85 18.69
C SER A 115 -6.33 -22.85 19.79
N HIS A 116 -5.83 -24.07 19.65
CA HIS A 116 -5.87 -25.11 20.68
C HIS A 116 -4.62 -25.11 21.56
N ASP A 117 -3.80 -24.04 21.55
CA ASP A 117 -2.51 -24.00 22.28
C ASP A 117 -2.70 -24.13 23.81
N ASN A 118 -3.89 -23.81 24.32
CA ASN A 118 -4.28 -23.98 25.72
C ASN A 118 -5.17 -25.21 25.97
N CYS A 119 -5.35 -26.09 24.97
CA CYS A 119 -6.13 -27.31 25.13
C CYS A 119 -5.31 -28.35 25.91
N ARG A 120 -5.78 -28.71 27.11
CA ARG A 120 -5.11 -29.69 27.99
C ARG A 120 -5.27 -31.15 27.54
N PHE A 121 -6.04 -31.44 26.49
CA PHE A 121 -6.37 -32.80 26.07
C PHE A 121 -5.55 -33.23 24.84
N ARG A 122 -4.84 -34.36 24.96
CA ARG A 122 -3.96 -34.93 23.90
C ARG A 122 -4.62 -36.04 23.07
N GLU A 123 -5.80 -36.53 23.44
CA GLU A 123 -6.48 -37.62 22.74
C GLU A 123 -7.65 -37.10 21.86
N PRO A 124 -7.64 -37.36 20.54
CA PRO A 124 -8.68 -36.87 19.60
C PRO A 124 -10.11 -37.34 19.91
N THR A 125 -10.25 -38.50 20.54
CA THR A 125 -11.55 -39.19 20.73
C THR A 125 -12.27 -38.84 22.03
N ARG A 126 -11.69 -38.00 22.90
CA ARG A 126 -12.26 -37.67 24.23
C ARG A 126 -12.38 -36.16 24.50
N HIS A 127 -12.33 -35.36 23.45
CA HIS A 127 -12.41 -33.92 23.57
C HIS A 127 -13.81 -33.42 23.19
N GLU A 128 -14.60 -33.04 24.20
CA GLU A 128 -15.60 -31.99 24.01
C GLU A 128 -14.81 -30.69 23.93
N CYS A 129 -14.69 -30.15 22.72
CA CYS A 129 -14.12 -28.84 22.58
C CYS A 129 -14.99 -27.85 23.36
N VAL A 130 -14.39 -27.11 24.29
CA VAL A 130 -15.09 -26.01 24.97
C VAL A 130 -15.54 -24.93 23.97
N HIS A 131 -15.10 -25.03 22.70
CA HIS A 131 -15.60 -24.22 21.58
C HIS A 131 -16.87 -24.76 20.92
N ILE A 132 -17.35 -25.95 21.28
CA ILE A 132 -18.77 -26.31 21.19
C ILE A 132 -19.44 -25.88 22.51
N GLN A 133 -19.10 -24.71 23.04
CA GLN A 133 -20.08 -23.95 23.80
C GLN A 133 -21.27 -23.77 22.86
N GLN A 134 -22.48 -24.00 23.37
CA GLN A 134 -23.71 -23.62 22.65
C GLN A 134 -23.45 -22.25 22.02
N ILE A 135 -23.51 -22.15 20.68
CA ILE A 135 -23.42 -20.86 20.00
C ILE A 135 -24.58 -20.05 20.58
N THR A 136 -24.25 -19.19 21.54
CA THR A 136 -25.24 -18.31 22.12
C THR A 136 -25.47 -17.21 21.11
N GLU A 137 -26.69 -16.69 21.05
CA GLU A 137 -27.03 -15.55 20.20
C GLU A 137 -26.06 -14.37 20.43
N ALA A 138 -25.60 -14.18 21.67
CA ALA A 138 -24.61 -13.17 22.02
C ALA A 138 -23.23 -13.40 21.36
N LEU A 139 -22.68 -14.62 21.42
CA LEU A 139 -21.40 -14.94 20.77
C LEU A 139 -21.50 -14.87 19.25
N GLY A 140 -22.61 -15.35 18.67
CA GLY A 140 -22.84 -15.26 17.22
C GLY A 140 -23.04 -13.81 16.74
N THR A 141 -23.64 -12.95 17.55
CA THR A 141 -23.79 -11.52 17.24
C THR A 141 -22.44 -10.81 17.30
N GLU A 142 -21.62 -11.10 18.31
CA GLU A 142 -20.27 -10.52 18.45
C GLU A 142 -19.36 -10.90 17.26
N GLU A 143 -19.37 -12.16 16.82
CA GLU A 143 -18.61 -12.60 15.63
C GLU A 143 -19.12 -11.91 14.35
N ALA A 144 -20.43 -11.79 14.17
CA ALA A 144 -21.02 -11.11 13.03
C ALA A 144 -20.68 -9.61 12.98
N GLU A 145 -20.67 -8.93 14.13
CA GLU A 145 -20.25 -7.53 14.25
C GLU A 145 -18.75 -7.37 13.94
N ALA A 146 -17.91 -8.30 14.41
CA ALA A 146 -16.47 -8.29 14.13
C ALA A 146 -16.17 -8.50 12.64
N ASP A 147 -16.90 -9.40 11.97
CA ASP A 147 -16.80 -9.62 10.52
C ASP A 147 -17.28 -8.40 9.73
N ALA A 148 -18.38 -7.78 10.14
CA ALA A 148 -18.89 -6.56 9.50
C ALA A 148 -17.89 -5.39 9.62
N GLN A 149 -17.25 -5.25 10.79
CA GLN A 149 -16.20 -4.26 11.00
C GLN A 149 -14.97 -4.54 10.13
N TYR A 150 -14.54 -5.81 10.04
CA TYR A 150 -13.44 -6.22 9.15
C TYR A 150 -13.73 -5.87 7.69
N ASP A 151 -14.91 -6.22 7.18
CA ASP A 151 -15.32 -5.93 5.80
C ASP A 151 -15.40 -4.43 5.55
N GLY A 152 -15.91 -3.67 6.52
CA GLY A 152 -15.95 -2.21 6.49
C GLY A 152 -14.57 -1.58 6.38
N ASP A 153 -13.64 -1.98 7.25
CA ASP A 153 -12.26 -1.49 7.27
C ASP A 153 -11.49 -1.87 6.00
N LEU A 154 -11.67 -3.11 5.51
CA LEU A 154 -11.05 -3.58 4.29
C LEU A 154 -11.54 -2.77 3.08
N LYS A 155 -12.86 -2.55 2.99
CA LYS A 155 -13.45 -1.75 1.91
C LYS A 155 -13.00 -0.29 1.97
N ALA A 156 -12.92 0.30 3.16
CA ALA A 156 -12.44 1.66 3.35
C ALA A 156 -10.97 1.80 2.91
N ALA A 157 -10.11 0.85 3.28
CA ALA A 157 -8.71 0.86 2.86
C ALA A 157 -8.55 0.69 1.35
N ILE A 158 -9.32 -0.21 0.72
CA ILE A 158 -9.32 -0.38 -0.75
C ILE A 158 -9.73 0.91 -1.44
N LYS A 159 -10.80 1.56 -0.95
CA LYS A 159 -11.26 2.84 -1.50
C LYS A 159 -10.18 3.91 -1.36
N GLY A 160 -9.53 4.03 -0.19
CA GLY A 160 -8.45 5.00 0.00
C GLY A 160 -7.26 4.77 -0.94
N VAL A 161 -6.91 3.52 -1.25
CA VAL A 161 -5.89 3.22 -2.28
C VAL A 161 -6.35 3.70 -3.66
N GLN A 162 -7.62 3.50 -4.02
CA GLN A 162 -8.17 3.97 -5.29
C GLN A 162 -8.15 5.50 -5.37
N ASP A 163 -8.59 6.18 -4.31
CA ASP A 163 -8.61 7.64 -4.23
C ASP A 163 -7.19 8.21 -4.36
N ALA A 164 -6.20 7.62 -3.68
CA ALA A 164 -4.80 8.02 -3.81
C ALA A 164 -4.26 7.78 -5.23
N VAL A 165 -4.62 6.67 -5.89
CA VAL A 165 -4.22 6.40 -7.29
C VAL A 165 -4.82 7.42 -8.25
N VAL A 166 -6.09 7.79 -8.09
CA VAL A 166 -6.73 8.83 -8.90
C VAL A 166 -6.01 10.15 -8.71
N ALA A 167 -5.79 10.58 -7.46
CA ALA A 167 -5.09 11.82 -7.16
C ALA A 167 -3.66 11.86 -7.74
N ILE A 168 -2.91 10.76 -7.63
CA ILE A 168 -1.58 10.64 -8.25
C ILE A 168 -1.70 10.83 -9.76
N ASN A 169 -2.60 10.12 -10.43
CA ASN A 169 -2.76 10.22 -11.89
C ASN A 169 -3.14 11.63 -12.33
N ASP A 170 -4.02 12.31 -11.60
CA ASP A 170 -4.39 13.70 -11.89
C ASP A 170 -3.14 14.62 -11.82
N TYR A 171 -2.33 14.49 -10.78
CA TYR A 171 -1.05 15.21 -10.68
C TYR A 171 -0.04 14.82 -11.77
N MET A 172 -0.02 13.55 -12.18
CA MET A 172 0.83 13.10 -13.30
C MET A 172 0.41 13.75 -14.62
N GLU A 173 -0.89 13.94 -14.85
CA GLU A 173 -1.39 14.65 -16.01
C GLU A 173 -1.05 16.14 -15.95
N GLU A 174 -1.14 16.80 -14.78
CA GLU A 174 -0.65 18.18 -14.60
C GLU A 174 0.83 18.32 -15.00
N VAL A 175 1.68 17.37 -14.59
CA VAL A 175 3.09 17.34 -15.01
C VAL A 175 3.24 17.19 -16.53
N ARG A 176 2.42 16.34 -17.17
CA ARG A 176 2.45 16.17 -18.63
C ARG A 176 2.01 17.44 -19.36
N TYR A 177 0.98 18.12 -18.85
CA TYR A 177 0.54 19.41 -19.40
C TYR A 177 1.63 20.48 -19.27
N GLU A 178 2.31 20.55 -18.12
CA GLU A 178 3.43 21.47 -17.93
C GLU A 178 4.56 21.20 -18.94
N ILE A 179 4.92 19.93 -19.16
CA ILE A 179 5.93 19.56 -20.17
C ILE A 179 5.49 19.96 -21.58
N ALA A 180 4.20 19.84 -21.91
CA ALA A 180 3.69 20.19 -23.23
C ALA A 180 3.58 21.71 -23.46
N GLY A 181 3.48 22.49 -22.38
CA GLY A 181 3.39 23.94 -22.40
C GLY A 181 4.72 24.69 -22.40
N LEU A 182 5.83 24.00 -22.09
CA LEU A 182 7.21 24.51 -22.08
C LEU A 182 8.00 24.04 -23.30
#